data_AF-A0A497IGI8-F1
#
_entry.id   AF-A0A497IGI8-F1
#
_cell.length_a   1.000
_cell.length_b   1.000
_cell.length_c   1.000
_cell.angle_alpha   90.00
_cell.angle_beta   90.00
_cell.angle_gamma   90.00
#
_symmetry.space_group_name_H-M   'P 1'
#
loop_
_entity.id
_entity.type
_entity.pdbx_description
1 polymer ?
#
loop_
_entity_poly.entity_id
_entity_poly.type
_entity_poly.pdbx_seq_one_letter_code
_entity_poly.pdbx_strand_id
1 'polypeptide(L)'
;MKAQVSIELLSLLAVALLLLILFNIWTYRFQSSTERDSTYFDAERVCSLLANEINTAASIGDGYKKHFSLPSKLINYVDYNISVLPSGKLVVVSWHGRETWCDIISSNISINTLNKGGNIIENKKGEIIIG
;
A
#
# COMPACT_ATOMS: atom_id res chain seq x y z
N MET A 1 -36.32 -16.33 -47.78
CA MET A 1 -36.68 -15.79 -46.45
C MET A 1 -35.91 -16.45 -45.31
N LYS A 2 -35.89 -17.78 -45.15
CA LYS A 2 -35.13 -18.45 -44.06
C LYS A 2 -33.63 -18.10 -44.02
N ALA A 3 -32.96 -18.07 -45.18
CA ALA A 3 -31.54 -17.72 -45.27
C ALA A 3 -31.24 -16.25 -44.90
N GLN A 4 -32.16 -15.32 -45.19
CA GLN A 4 -32.01 -13.91 -44.82
C GLN A 4 -32.05 -13.73 -43.30
N VAL A 5 -33.00 -14.40 -42.63
CA VAL A 5 -33.10 -14.38 -41.15
C VAL A 5 -31.84 -14.97 -40.51
N SER A 6 -31.27 -16.04 -41.07
CA SER A 6 -30.01 -16.61 -40.59
C SER A 6 -28.82 -15.65 -40.73
N ILE A 7 -28.74 -14.89 -41.82
CA ILE A 7 -27.67 -13.89 -42.04
C ILE A 7 -27.81 -12.72 -41.07
N GLU A 8 -29.03 -12.21 -40.86
CA GLU A 8 -29.30 -11.15 -39.88
C GLU A 8 -28.91 -11.61 -38.47
N LEU A 9 -29.29 -12.83 -38.08
CA LEU A 9 -28.89 -13.41 -36.79
C LEU A 9 -27.36 -13.54 -36.65
N LEU A 10 -26.67 -14.01 -37.69
CA LEU A 10 -25.21 -14.14 -37.67
C LEU A 10 -24.52 -12.77 -37.58
N SER A 11 -25.03 -11.74 -38.26
CA SER A 11 -24.50 -10.38 -38.18
C SER A 11 -24.68 -9.79 -36.78
N LEU A 12 -25.84 -9.99 -36.15
CA LEU A 12 -26.09 -9.56 -34.77
C LEU A 12 -25.19 -10.28 -33.78
N LEU A 13 -25.00 -11.60 -33.96
CA LEU A 13 -24.10 -12.38 -33.13
C LEU A 13 -22.64 -11.91 -33.27
N ALA A 14 -22.19 -11.62 -34.48
CA ALA A 14 -20.84 -11.10 -34.71
C ALA A 14 -20.62 -9.75 -34.04
N VAL A 15 -21.59 -8.83 -34.13
CA VAL A 15 -21.54 -7.54 -33.43
C VAL A 15 -21.55 -7.74 -31.91
N ALA A 16 -22.38 -8.63 -31.38
CA ALA A 16 -22.43 -8.93 -29.95
C ALA A 16 -21.11 -9.51 -29.43
N LEU A 17 -20.48 -10.43 -30.17
CA LEU A 17 -19.18 -10.99 -29.83
C LEU A 17 -18.08 -9.91 -29.86
N LEU A 18 -18.11 -9.02 -30.86
CA LEU A 18 -17.15 -7.92 -30.96
C LEU A 18 -17.29 -6.97 -29.76
N LEU A 19 -18.51 -6.61 -29.37
CA LEU A 19 -18.76 -5.80 -28.17
C LEU A 19 -18.26 -6.49 -26.91
N LEU A 20 -18.46 -7.80 -26.79
CA LEU A 20 -17.98 -8.58 -25.65
C LEU A 20 -16.44 -8.57 -25.56
N ILE A 21 -15.74 -8.68 -26.68
CA ILE A 21 -14.27 -8.60 -26.71
C ILE A 21 -13.80 -7.22 -26.26
N LEU A 22 -14.38 -6.15 -26.80
CA LEU A 22 -14.03 -4.78 -26.41
C LEU A 22 -14.28 -4.53 -24.91
N PHE A 23 -15.41 -5.01 -24.40
CA PHE A 23 -15.77 -4.90 -22.98
C PHE A 23 -14.77 -5.63 -22.07
N ASN A 24 -14.31 -6.83 -22.46
CA ASN A 24 -13.30 -7.57 -21.72
C ASN A 24 -11.96 -6.84 -21.68
N ILE A 25 -11.51 -6.28 -22.81
CA ILE A 25 -10.27 -5.49 -22.87
C ILE A 25 -10.36 -4.28 -21.93
N TRP A 26 -11.49 -3.57 -21.97
CA TRP A 26 -11.71 -2.41 -21.11
C TRP A 26 -11.70 -2.78 -19.62
N THR A 27 -12.43 -3.84 -19.26
CA THR A 27 -12.51 -4.34 -17.88
C THR A 27 -11.14 -4.77 -17.36
N TYR A 28 -10.35 -5.48 -18.17
CA TYR A 28 -9.00 -5.90 -17.79
C TYR A 28 -8.08 -4.71 -17.49
N ARG A 29 -8.14 -3.65 -18.32
CA ARG A 29 -7.36 -2.43 -18.10
C ARG A 29 -7.79 -1.72 -16.82
N PHE A 30 -9.09 -1.59 -16.60
CA PHE A 30 -9.65 -0.93 -15.41
C PHE A 30 -9.33 -1.68 -14.11
N GLN A 31 -9.36 -3.01 -14.14
CA GLN A 31 -8.97 -3.83 -13.00
C GLN A 31 -7.49 -3.62 -12.65
N SER A 32 -6.62 -3.61 -13.66
CA SER A 32 -5.17 -3.43 -13.44
C SER A 32 -4.80 -2.05 -12.86
N SER A 33 -5.55 -0.99 -13.18
CA SER A 33 -5.34 0.34 -12.58
C SER A 33 -5.84 0.37 -11.14
N THR A 34 -7.02 -0.19 -10.88
CA THR A 34 -7.60 -0.26 -9.53
C THR A 34 -6.72 -1.05 -8.57
N GLU A 35 -6.14 -2.16 -9.02
CA GLU A 35 -5.21 -2.96 -8.22
C GLU A 35 -3.95 -2.15 -7.86
N ARG A 36 -3.39 -1.38 -8.80
CA ARG A 36 -2.22 -0.52 -8.53
C ARG A 36 -2.52 0.56 -7.52
N ASP A 37 -3.67 1.22 -7.65
CA ASP A 37 -4.09 2.28 -6.74
C ASP A 37 -4.34 1.71 -5.34
N SER A 38 -4.95 0.52 -5.25
CA SER A 38 -5.19 -0.16 -3.97
C SER A 38 -3.89 -0.48 -3.23
N THR A 39 -2.85 -0.97 -3.94
CA THR A 39 -1.55 -1.24 -3.33
C THR A 39 -0.85 0.05 -2.90
N TYR A 40 -0.98 1.13 -3.67
CA TYR A 40 -0.44 2.44 -3.29
C TYR A 40 -1.06 2.97 -1.99
N PHE A 41 -2.39 2.99 -1.89
CA PHE A 41 -3.08 3.44 -0.69
C PHE A 41 -2.77 2.56 0.52
N ASP A 42 -2.59 1.26 0.32
CA ASP A 42 -2.18 0.38 1.41
C ASP A 42 -0.74 0.63 1.87
N ALA A 43 0.19 0.90 0.93
CA ALA A 43 1.55 1.31 1.27
C ALA A 43 1.57 2.64 2.04
N GLU A 44 0.76 3.62 1.62
CA GLU A 44 0.59 4.90 2.29
C GLU A 44 0.00 4.72 3.70
N ARG A 45 -0.97 3.82 3.86
CA ARG A 45 -1.53 3.45 5.17
C ARG A 45 -0.47 2.85 6.10
N VAL A 46 0.37 1.94 5.59
CA VAL A 46 1.47 1.34 6.37
C VAL A 46 2.51 2.40 6.78
N CYS A 47 2.88 3.26 5.84
CA CYS A 47 3.78 4.39 6.06
C CYS A 47 3.23 5.33 7.15
N SER A 48 1.95 5.70 7.04
CA SER A 48 1.25 6.56 7.99
C SER A 48 1.13 5.91 9.37
N LEU A 49 0.88 4.60 9.43
CA LEU A 49 0.81 3.87 10.69
C LEU A 49 2.12 3.99 11.47
N LEU A 50 3.26 3.70 10.83
CA LEU A 50 4.56 3.79 11.49
C LEU A 50 4.91 5.25 11.85
N ALA A 51 4.68 6.19 10.94
CA ALA A 51 4.92 7.61 11.20
C ALA A 51 4.09 8.12 12.37
N ASN A 52 2.82 7.73 12.46
CA ASN A 52 1.93 8.10 13.56
C ASN A 52 2.38 7.50 14.89
N GLU A 53 2.86 6.26 14.93
CA GLU A 53 3.39 5.67 16.17
C GLU A 53 4.66 6.41 16.63
N ILE A 54 5.57 6.74 15.71
CA ILE A 54 6.76 7.56 15.99
C ILE A 54 6.36 8.93 16.52
N ASN A 55 5.43 9.61 15.86
CA ASN A 55 4.95 10.93 16.25
C ASN A 55 4.24 10.91 17.59
N THR A 56 3.48 9.85 17.87
CA THR A 56 2.81 9.64 19.16
C THR A 56 3.84 9.42 20.26
N ALA A 57 4.84 8.57 20.03
CA ALA A 57 5.94 8.35 20.97
C ALA A 57 6.71 9.65 21.25
N ALA A 58 6.99 10.45 20.21
CA ALA A 58 7.63 11.74 20.34
C ALA A 58 6.80 12.74 21.16
N SER A 59 5.48 12.78 20.91
CA SER A 59 4.58 13.76 21.50
C SER A 59 4.23 13.47 22.96
N ILE A 60 4.08 12.18 23.32
CA ILE A 60 3.83 11.77 24.71
C ILE A 60 5.09 11.93 25.55
N GLY A 61 6.26 11.65 24.97
CA GLY A 61 7.53 11.79 25.66
C GLY A 61 7.89 10.57 26.50
N ASP A 62 8.73 10.81 27.51
CA ASP A 62 9.39 9.77 28.30
C ASP A 62 8.42 8.78 28.96
N GLY A 63 8.73 7.49 28.82
CA GLY A 63 7.94 6.41 29.41
C GLY A 63 6.83 5.90 28.51
N TYR A 64 6.60 6.50 27.33
CA TYR A 64 5.73 5.91 26.32
C TYR A 64 6.25 4.54 25.91
N LYS A 65 5.36 3.54 25.89
CA LYS A 65 5.64 2.21 25.36
C LYS A 65 4.36 1.61 24.81
N LYS A 66 4.41 1.11 23.58
CA LYS A 66 3.26 0.49 22.93
C LYS A 66 3.68 -0.61 21.99
N HIS A 67 2.84 -1.64 21.90
CA HIS A 67 2.92 -2.66 20.87
C HIS A 67 2.15 -2.21 19.64
N PHE A 68 2.75 -2.34 18.47
CA PHE A 68 2.09 -2.10 17.19
C PHE A 68 2.43 -3.21 16.20
N SER A 69 1.61 -3.38 15.18
CA SER A 69 1.82 -4.42 14.17
C SER A 69 1.82 -3.85 12.77
N LEU A 70 2.82 -4.24 11.99
CA LEU A 70 2.89 -3.97 10.56
C LEU A 70 2.41 -5.21 9.80
N PRO A 71 1.69 -5.05 8.68
CA PRO A 71 1.23 -6.19 7.90
C PRO A 71 2.41 -6.95 7.28
N SER A 72 2.28 -8.26 7.11
CA SER A 72 3.34 -9.07 6.47
C SER A 72 3.54 -8.73 5.00
N LYS A 73 2.48 -8.31 4.31
CA LYS A 73 2.45 -7.91 2.91
C LYS A 73 1.43 -6.78 2.72
N LEU A 74 1.59 -6.02 1.64
CA LEU A 74 0.56 -5.11 1.18
C LEU A 74 -0.60 -5.90 0.53
N ILE A 75 -1.70 -5.20 0.26
CA ILE A 75 -2.78 -5.69 -0.61
C ILE A 75 -2.21 -6.26 -1.92
N ASN A 76 -2.85 -7.33 -2.41
CA ASN A 76 -2.42 -8.13 -3.57
C ASN A 76 -1.13 -8.94 -3.32
N TYR A 77 -0.81 -9.27 -2.05
CA TYR A 77 0.34 -10.07 -1.66
C TYR A 77 1.68 -9.47 -2.10
N VAL A 78 1.74 -8.14 -2.18
CA VAL A 78 2.92 -7.40 -2.62
C VAL A 78 3.90 -7.27 -1.45
N ASP A 79 5.15 -7.66 -1.71
CA ASP A 79 6.25 -7.46 -0.77
C ASP A 79 6.71 -6.01 -0.80
N TYR A 80 7.02 -5.49 0.39
CA TYR A 80 7.45 -4.13 0.59
C TYR A 80 8.63 -4.07 1.56
N ASN A 81 9.36 -2.97 1.53
CA ASN A 81 10.42 -2.65 2.47
C ASN A 81 10.09 -1.34 3.19
N ILE A 82 10.55 -1.20 4.43
CA ILE A 82 10.40 0.02 5.22
C ILE A 82 11.79 0.55 5.53
N SER A 83 11.97 1.85 5.41
CA SER A 83 13.18 2.53 5.81
C SER A 83 12.80 3.81 6.55
N VAL A 84 13.36 4.00 7.73
CA VAL A 84 13.22 5.26 8.47
C VAL A 84 14.49 6.05 8.22
N LEU A 85 14.34 7.31 7.84
CA LEU A 85 15.43 8.24 7.55
C LEU A 85 15.38 9.36 8.60
N PRO A 86 16.04 9.21 9.77
CA PRO A 86 15.92 10.17 10.86
C PRO A 86 16.42 11.57 10.51
N SER A 87 17.47 11.66 9.68
CA SER A 87 18.02 12.93 9.19
C SER A 87 17.04 13.70 8.29
N GLY A 88 16.30 12.96 7.46
CA GLY A 88 15.26 13.51 6.59
C GLY A 88 13.92 13.69 7.28
N LYS A 89 13.76 13.16 8.50
CA LYS A 89 12.47 13.09 9.21
C LYS A 89 11.38 12.40 8.40
N LEU A 90 11.73 11.27 7.76
CA LEU A 90 10.84 10.54 6.87
C LEU A 90 10.78 9.05 7.21
N VAL A 91 9.60 8.48 7.04
CA VAL A 91 9.40 7.04 6.84
C VAL A 91 9.18 6.80 5.36
N VAL A 92 9.91 5.86 4.79
CA VAL A 92 9.82 5.46 3.38
C VAL A 92 9.32 4.02 3.32
N VAL A 93 8.27 3.80 2.54
CA VAL A 93 7.79 2.46 2.20
C VAL A 93 8.00 2.25 0.71
N SER A 94 8.76 1.22 0.34
CA SER A 94 9.09 0.92 -1.05
C SER A 94 8.58 -0.46 -1.47
N TRP A 95 8.03 -0.55 -2.69
CA TRP A 95 7.51 -1.78 -3.28
C TRP A 95 7.58 -1.72 -4.80
N HIS A 96 8.04 -2.79 -5.45
CA HIS A 96 8.08 -2.90 -6.93
C HIS A 96 8.66 -1.66 -7.66
N GLY A 97 9.68 -1.00 -7.08
CA GLY A 97 10.31 0.21 -7.65
C GLY A 97 9.49 1.51 -7.49
N ARG A 98 8.42 1.49 -6.67
CA ARG A 98 7.65 2.65 -6.22
C ARG A 98 7.91 2.90 -4.75
N GLU A 99 7.72 4.15 -4.34
CA GLU A 99 7.91 4.57 -2.96
C GLU A 99 6.81 5.54 -2.53
N THR A 100 6.53 5.56 -1.24
CA THR A 100 5.72 6.58 -0.58
C THR A 100 6.41 7.01 0.70
N TRP A 101 6.12 8.22 1.16
CA TRP A 101 6.85 8.92 2.20
C TRP A 101 5.87 9.52 3.20
N CYS A 102 6.22 9.45 4.48
CA CYS A 102 5.44 10.06 5.55
C CYS A 102 6.37 10.80 6.50
N ASP A 103 5.99 12.02 6.87
CA ASP A 103 6.77 12.86 7.75
C ASP A 103 6.70 12.38 9.21
N ILE A 104 7.83 12.48 9.89
CA ILE A 104 7.96 12.23 11.33
C ILE A 104 8.52 13.46 12.06
N ILE A 105 8.15 13.63 13.32
CA ILE A 105 8.49 14.84 14.09
C ILE A 105 9.92 14.73 14.65
N SER A 106 10.27 13.55 15.16
CA SER A 106 11.56 13.29 15.82
C SER A 106 12.61 12.81 14.83
N SER A 107 13.83 13.32 14.95
CA SER A 107 15.04 12.80 14.31
C SER A 107 15.87 11.92 15.24
N ASN A 108 15.50 11.82 16.52
CA ASN A 108 16.20 11.01 17.53
C ASN A 108 15.55 9.64 17.63
N ILE A 109 15.89 8.76 16.69
CA ILE A 109 15.29 7.44 16.52
C ILE A 109 16.38 6.39 16.39
N SER A 110 16.28 5.33 17.19
CA SER A 110 17.13 4.14 17.12
C SER A 110 16.30 2.92 16.75
N ILE A 111 16.70 2.21 15.70
CA ILE A 111 16.00 1.03 15.21
C ILE A 111 16.88 -0.19 15.48
N ASN A 112 16.43 -1.03 16.42
CA ASN A 112 17.08 -2.30 16.70
C ASN A 112 16.64 -3.35 15.70
N THR A 113 15.32 -3.55 15.58
CA THR A 113 14.74 -4.50 14.63
C THR A 113 13.35 -4.01 14.24
N LEU A 114 13.12 -3.82 12.95
CA LEU A 114 11.78 -3.49 12.43
C LEU A 114 11.28 -4.69 11.64
N ASN A 115 10.38 -5.45 12.25
CA ASN A 115 9.82 -6.65 11.67
C ASN A 115 8.47 -6.38 11.01
N LYS A 116 8.18 -7.13 9.95
CA LYS A 116 6.81 -7.24 9.44
C LYS A 116 6.04 -8.13 10.43
N GLY A 117 5.09 -7.57 11.16
CA GLY A 117 4.41 -8.22 12.27
C GLY A 117 4.46 -7.36 13.53
N GLY A 118 4.54 -8.00 14.70
CA GLY A 118 4.57 -7.31 16.00
C GLY A 118 5.91 -6.60 16.25
N ASN A 119 5.83 -5.35 16.68
CA ASN A 119 6.94 -4.51 17.09
C ASN A 119 6.56 -3.75 18.37
N ILE A 120 7.57 -3.24 19.06
CA ILE A 120 7.46 -2.38 20.22
C ILE A 120 8.09 -1.04 19.85
N ILE A 121 7.37 0.02 20.18
CA ILE A 121 7.91 1.38 20.18
C ILE A 121 7.97 1.88 21.61
N GLU A 122 9.09 2.50 21.97
CA GLU A 122 9.29 3.10 23.28
C GLU A 122 9.99 4.46 23.17
N ASN A 123 9.66 5.39 24.07
CA ASN A 123 10.38 6.64 24.23
C ASN A 123 11.14 6.60 25.56
N LYS A 124 12.48 6.63 25.49
CA LYS A 124 13.37 6.65 26.64
C LYS A 124 14.24 7.90 26.58
N LYS A 125 13.98 8.86 27.47
CA LYS A 125 14.77 10.09 27.62
C LYS A 125 14.83 10.91 26.32
N GLY A 126 13.72 10.98 25.60
CA GLY A 126 13.60 11.69 24.32
C GLY A 126 14.15 10.93 23.10
N GLU A 127 14.64 9.70 23.27
CA GLU A 127 15.02 8.82 22.16
C GLU A 127 13.90 7.81 21.88
N ILE A 128 13.48 7.73 20.63
CA ILE A 128 12.46 6.77 20.18
C ILE A 128 13.17 5.49 19.74
N ILE A 129 12.91 4.40 20.44
CA ILE A 129 13.50 3.09 20.14
C ILE A 129 12.42 2.19 19.56
N ILE A 130 12.74 1.54 18.44
CA ILE A 130 11.84 0.59 17.76
C ILE A 130 12.53 -0.78 17.70
N GLY A 131 11.81 -1.83 18.11
CA GLY A 131 12.33 -3.20 18.22
C GLY A 131 11.27 -4.28 18.14
#